data_AF-A0A0E9MIC9-F1
#
_entry.id   AF-A0A0E9MIC9-F1
#
_cell.length_a   1.000
_cell.length_b   1.000
_cell.length_c   1.000
_cell.angle_alpha   90.00
_cell.angle_beta   90.00
_cell.angle_gamma   90.00
#
_symmetry.space_group_name_H-M   'P 1'
#
loop_
_entity.id
_entity.type
_entity.pdbx_description
1 polymer ?
#
loop_
_entity_poly.entity_id
_entity_poly.type
_entity_poly.pdbx_seq_one_letter_code
_entity_poly.pdbx_strand_id
1 'polypeptide(L)'
;MFRFLGNMVKYDSKHSATDIVQMDATDHVRRGLIEARRATYISGSSARGPMGPDLPAFENRVDAEFFVRTTGGRTLNFDQATKETRSASAR
;
A
#
# COMPACT_ATOMS: atom_id res chain seq x y z
N MET A 1 3.26 6.37 -0.80
CA MET A 1 1.89 6.59 -1.31
C MET A 1 0.87 6.85 -0.21
N PHE A 2 0.52 5.87 0.62
CA PHE A 2 -0.63 5.97 1.54
C PHE A 2 -0.60 7.13 2.54
N ARG A 3 0.58 7.51 3.06
CA ARG A 3 0.71 8.68 3.95
C ARG A 3 0.24 9.98 3.29
N PHE A 4 0.57 10.18 2.01
CA PHE A 4 0.15 11.36 1.24
C PHE A 4 -1.36 11.33 1.00
N LEU A 5 -1.90 10.22 0.49
CA LEU A 5 -3.34 10.06 0.26
C LEU A 5 -4.17 10.20 1.55
N GLY A 6 -3.61 9.73 2.67
CA GLY A 6 -4.25 9.80 3.97
C GLY A 6 -4.33 11.22 4.56
N ASN A 7 -3.47 12.14 4.14
CA ASN A 7 -3.47 13.53 4.62
C ASN A 7 -2.96 14.48 3.54
N MET A 8 -3.65 14.53 2.40
CA MET A 8 -3.21 15.31 1.24
C MET A 8 -3.06 16.78 1.58
N VAL A 9 -4.04 17.37 2.27
CA VAL A 9 -4.06 18.79 2.65
C VAL A 9 -2.81 19.22 3.43
N LYS A 10 -2.20 18.32 4.23
CA LYS A 10 -0.96 18.60 4.94
C LYS A 10 0.25 18.78 4.01
N TYR A 11 0.26 18.10 2.87
CA TYR A 11 1.40 18.09 1.93
C TYR A 11 1.12 18.92 0.66
N ASP A 12 -0.14 19.02 0.27
CA ASP A 12 -0.64 19.76 -0.87
C ASP A 12 -2.03 20.31 -0.52
N SER A 13 -2.10 21.60 -0.25
CA SER A 13 -3.34 22.30 0.09
C SER A 13 -4.13 22.77 -1.14
N LYS A 14 -3.58 22.63 -2.34
CA LYS A 14 -4.20 23.09 -3.60
C LYS A 14 -4.98 21.99 -4.30
N HIS A 15 -4.58 20.74 -4.09
CA HIS A 15 -5.24 19.57 -4.67
C HIS A 15 -5.92 18.72 -3.59
N SER A 16 -6.90 17.95 -4.02
CA SER A 16 -7.74 17.11 -3.19
C SER A 16 -7.86 15.70 -3.77
N ALA A 17 -8.48 14.80 -3.01
CA ALA A 17 -8.64 13.41 -3.45
C ALA A 17 -9.46 13.27 -4.76
N THR A 18 -10.30 14.24 -5.10
CA THR A 18 -11.09 14.24 -6.35
C THR A 18 -10.26 14.59 -7.58
N ASP A 19 -9.11 15.23 -7.40
CA ASP A 19 -8.21 15.60 -8.51
C ASP A 19 -7.32 14.42 -8.96
N ILE A 20 -7.40 13.30 -8.24
CA ILE A 20 -6.59 12.12 -8.51
C ILE A 20 -7.23 11.28 -9.62
N VAL A 21 -6.70 11.42 -10.82
CA VAL A 21 -7.18 10.71 -12.02
C VAL A 21 -6.76 9.24 -12.01
N GLN A 22 -5.57 8.92 -11.49
CA GLN A 22 -5.04 7.56 -11.46
C GLN A 22 -4.14 7.36 -10.24
N MET A 23 -4.20 6.16 -9.66
CA MET A 23 -3.33 5.73 -8.57
C MET A 23 -2.77 4.37 -8.93
N ASP A 24 -1.44 4.28 -9.03
CA ASP A 24 -0.77 3.01 -9.30
C ASP A 24 0.18 2.63 -8.18
N ALA A 25 0.29 1.33 -7.95
CA ALA A 25 1.30 0.71 -7.12
C ALA A 25 2.20 -0.16 -7.99
N THR A 26 3.46 -0.34 -7.59
CA THR A 26 4.37 -1.25 -8.27
C THR A 26 4.22 -2.66 -7.69
N ASP A 27 4.00 -3.65 -8.56
CA ASP A 27 3.97 -5.06 -8.15
C ASP A 27 5.30 -5.46 -7.52
N HIS A 28 5.23 -6.07 -6.34
CA HIS A 28 6.41 -6.42 -5.57
C HIS A 28 7.31 -7.46 -6.29
N VAL A 29 6.71 -8.35 -7.08
CA VAL A 29 7.40 -9.45 -7.75
C VAL A 29 7.68 -9.11 -9.21
N ARG A 30 6.63 -8.74 -9.95
CA ARG A 30 6.66 -8.52 -11.41
C ARG A 30 7.13 -7.14 -11.81
N ARG A 31 7.24 -6.20 -10.85
CA ARG A 31 7.67 -4.80 -11.09
C ARG A 31 6.78 -4.00 -12.05
N GLY A 32 5.62 -4.53 -12.44
CA GLY A 32 4.63 -3.85 -13.26
C GLY A 32 3.85 -2.81 -12.46
N LEU A 33 3.20 -1.88 -13.16
CA LEU A 33 2.23 -0.97 -12.55
C LEU A 33 0.88 -1.67 -12.40
N ILE A 34 0.29 -1.53 -11.22
CA ILE A 34 -1.01 -2.07 -10.86
C ILE A 34 -1.89 -0.92 -10.42
N GLU A 35 -3.15 -0.92 -10.85
CA GLU A 35 -4.13 0.02 -10.33
C GLU A 35 -4.29 -0.20 -8.81
N ALA A 36 -3.97 0.82 -8.03
CA ALA A 36 -3.75 0.70 -6.59
C ALA A 36 -4.99 0.22 -5.83
N ARG A 37 -6.20 0.58 -6.27
CA ARG A 37 -7.43 0.18 -5.56
C ARG A 37 -7.72 -1.31 -5.69
N ARG A 38 -7.29 -1.94 -6.79
CA ARG A 38 -7.39 -3.39 -7.02
C ARG A 38 -6.23 -4.21 -6.45
N ALA A 39 -5.14 -3.57 -6.05
CA ALA A 39 -3.99 -4.28 -5.50
C ALA A 39 -4.29 -4.88 -4.11
N THR A 40 -3.63 -6.01 -3.83
CA THR A 40 -3.59 -6.61 -2.49
C THR A 40 -2.32 -6.16 -1.79
N TYR A 41 -2.45 -5.65 -0.56
CA TYR A 41 -1.35 -5.15 0.25
C TYR A 41 -1.05 -6.08 1.41
N ILE A 42 0.21 -6.23 1.78
CA ILE A 42 0.60 -7.04 2.94
C ILE A 42 1.06 -6.15 4.09
N SER A 43 0.46 -6.31 5.27
CA SER A 43 0.89 -5.64 6.51
C SER A 43 1.46 -6.65 7.50
N GLY A 44 2.45 -6.20 8.29
CA GLY A 44 3.05 -7.00 9.35
C GLY A 44 3.95 -8.14 8.87
N SER A 45 4.34 -8.15 7.59
CA SER A 45 5.38 -9.06 7.12
C SER A 45 6.73 -8.72 7.74
N SER A 46 7.56 -9.72 7.95
CA SER A 46 8.97 -9.52 8.37
C SER A 46 9.85 -8.89 7.28
N ALA A 47 9.39 -8.89 6.03
CA ALA A 47 10.03 -8.21 4.91
C ALA A 47 10.05 -6.69 5.13
N ARG A 48 11.23 -6.09 5.02
CA ARG A 48 11.43 -4.64 5.11
C ARG A 48 11.92 -4.12 3.77
N GLY A 49 11.32 -3.03 3.31
CA GLY A 49 11.83 -2.28 2.19
C GLY A 49 13.08 -1.49 2.59
N PRO A 50 13.90 -1.03 1.62
CA PRO A 50 15.05 -0.16 1.90
C PRO A 50 14.64 1.15 2.58
N MET A 51 13.36 1.54 2.47
CA MET A 51 12.79 2.74 3.07
C MET A 51 12.01 2.48 4.37
N GLY A 52 12.08 1.26 4.94
CA GLY A 52 11.43 0.89 6.18
C GLY A 52 10.24 -0.07 6.01
N PRO A 53 9.25 -0.04 6.93
CA PRO A 53 8.03 -0.83 6.82
C PRO A 53 7.19 -0.32 5.65
N ASP A 54 7.37 -0.95 4.49
CA ASP A 54 6.52 -0.75 3.32
C ASP A 54 5.39 -1.78 3.33
N LEU A 55 4.32 -1.48 2.61
CA LEU A 55 3.22 -2.42 2.34
C LEU A 55 3.43 -2.98 0.93
N PRO A 56 4.00 -4.20 0.78
CA PRO A 56 4.18 -4.81 -0.54
C PRO A 56 2.82 -4.96 -1.23
N ALA A 57 2.77 -4.55 -2.50
CA ALA A 57 1.57 -4.62 -3.33
C ALA A 57 1.67 -5.76 -4.34
N PHE A 58 0.56 -6.46 -4.55
CA PHE A 58 0.46 -7.59 -5.46
C PHE A 58 -0.80 -7.46 -6.30
N GLU A 59 -0.67 -7.68 -7.61
CA GLU A 59 -1.82 -7.79 -8.51
C GLU A 59 -2.50 -9.15 -8.33
N ASN A 60 -1.70 -10.22 -8.24
CA ASN A 60 -2.20 -11.58 -8.12
C ASN A 60 -2.29 -12.00 -6.65
N ARG A 61 -3.48 -12.46 -6.27
CA ARG A 61 -3.76 -12.96 -4.93
C ARG A 61 -2.91 -14.18 -4.55
N VAL A 62 -2.59 -15.06 -5.49
CA VAL A 62 -1.77 -16.25 -5.24
C VAL A 62 -0.36 -15.85 -4.78
N ASP A 63 0.23 -14.83 -5.40
CA ASP A 63 1.55 -14.34 -5.02
C ASP A 63 1.52 -13.64 -3.65
N ALA A 64 0.44 -12.91 -3.36
CA ALA A 64 0.22 -12.29 -2.05
C ALA A 64 0.11 -13.35 -0.93
N GLU A 65 -0.65 -14.42 -1.17
CA GLU A 65 -0.81 -15.53 -0.21
C GLU A 65 0.50 -16.30 -0.02
N PHE A 66 1.26 -16.53 -1.10
CA PHE A 66 2.59 -17.13 -1.01
C PHE A 66 3.54 -16.26 -0.19
N PHE A 67 3.52 -14.94 -0.41
CA PHE A 67 4.34 -13.99 0.33
C PHE A 67 3.99 -13.97 1.83
N VAL A 68 2.71 -14.00 2.19
CA VAL A 68 2.29 -14.08 3.60
C VAL A 68 2.75 -15.39 4.24
N ARG A 69 2.69 -16.52 3.52
CA ARG A 69 3.18 -17.80 4.03
C ARG A 69 4.69 -17.79 4.30
N THR A 70 5.47 -17.06 3.51
CA THR A 70 6.94 -17.04 3.63
C THR A 70 7.44 -15.98 4.60
N THR A 71 6.77 -14.84 4.68
CA THR A 71 7.24 -13.67 5.46
C THR A 71 6.39 -13.35 6.68
N GLY A 72 5.24 -14.01 6.83
CA GLY A 72 4.21 -13.68 7.80
C GLY A 72 3.35 -12.49 7.40
N GLY A 73 2.53 -12.01 8.34
CA GLY A 73 1.64 -10.86 8.14
C GLY A 73 0.23 -11.24 7.68
N ARG A 74 -0.48 -10.26 7.11
CA ARG A 74 -1.87 -10.41 6.64
C ARG A 74 -2.12 -9.60 5.37
N THR A 75 -3.03 -10.10 4.54
CA THR A 75 -3.54 -9.38 3.38
C THR A 75 -4.49 -8.27 3.79
N LEU A 76 -4.41 -7.13 3.09
CA LEU A 76 -5.26 -5.97 3.23
C LEU A 76 -5.71 -5.52 1.84
N ASN A 77 -6.95 -5.05 1.74
CA ASN A 77 -7.39 -4.27 0.58
C ASN A 77 -6.93 -2.80 0.71
N PHE A 78 -7.14 -2.01 -0.34
CA PHE A 78 -6.73 -0.61 -0.38
C PHE A 78 -7.26 0.25 0.79
N ASP A 79 -8.53 0.08 1.15
CA ASP A 79 -9.15 0.85 2.23
C ASP A 79 -8.56 0.48 3.60
N GLN A 80 -8.31 -0.81 3.82
CA GLN A 80 -7.66 -1.31 5.02
C GLN A 80 -6.20 -0.82 5.12
N ALA A 81 -5.45 -0.87 4.02
CA ALA A 81 -4.08 -0.34 3.96
C ALA A 81 -4.01 1.18 4.23
N THR A 82 -4.99 1.93 3.72
CA THR A 82 -5.11 3.37 3.99
C THR A 82 -5.39 3.65 5.47
N LYS A 83 -6.25 2.86 6.12
CA LYS A 83 -6.53 2.97 7.56
C LYS A 83 -5.32 2.58 8.42
N GLU A 84 -4.66 1.49 8.07
CA GLU A 84 -3.47 0.99 8.78
C GLU A 84 -2.38 2.07 8.84
N THR A 85 -2.04 2.65 7.70
CA THR A 85 -0.98 3.66 7.58
C THR A 85 -1.34 4.99 8.25
N ARG A 86 -2.62 5.37 8.30
CA ARG A 86 -3.08 6.53 9.11
C ARG A 86 -2.85 6.30 10.60
N SER A 87 -3.14 5.10 11.11
CA SER A 87 -2.92 4.78 12.53
C SER A 87 -1.44 4.71 12.91
N ALA A 88 -0.59 4.22 12.00
CA ALA A 88 0.85 4.15 12.22
C ALA A 88 1.54 5.52 12.24
N SER A 89 0.97 6.54 11.60
CA SER A 89 1.51 7.90 11.57
C SER A 89 1.06 8.79 12.75
N ALA A 90 0.22 8.25 13.64
CA ALA A 90 -0.32 8.95 14.82
C ALA A 90 0.35 8.52 16.14
N ARG A 91 1.38 7.68 16.07
CA ARG A 91 2.27 7.30 17.18
C ARG A 91 3.63 7.95 16.98
#